data_AF-A0A4Z0ABJ7-F1
#
_entry.id   AF-A0A4Z0ABJ7-F1
#
_cell.length_a   1.000
_cell.length_b   1.000
_cell.length_c   1.000
_cell.angle_alpha   90.00
_cell.angle_beta   90.00
_cell.angle_gamma   90.00
#
_symmetry.space_group_name_H-M   'P 1'
#
loop_
_entity.id
_entity.type
_entity.pdbx_description
1 polymer ?
#
loop_
_entity_poly.entity_id
_entity_poly.type
_entity_poly.pdbx_seq_one_letter_code
_entity_poly.pdbx_strand_id
1 'polypeptide(L)' 'YLKEGDARIIAHTKIIGAGEKDSVTFDVAKLTAGESYEFFCSFPGHNSMMKGAVVLK' A
#
# COMPACT_ATOMS: atom_id res chain seq x y z
N TYR A 1 -7.68 -8.24 -3.31
CA TYR A 1 -6.82 -9.33 -2.82
C TYR A 1 -6.15 -8.92 -1.52
N LEU A 2 -6.95 -8.67 -0.48
CA LEU A 2 -6.48 -8.30 0.86
C LEU A 2 -7.45 -8.95 1.85
N LYS A 3 -6.97 -9.28 3.05
CA LYS A 3 -7.85 -9.71 4.14
C LYS A 3 -8.58 -8.48 4.68
N GLU A 4 -9.89 -8.61 4.87
CA GLU A 4 -10.68 -7.53 5.48
C GLU A 4 -10.21 -7.26 6.91
N GLY A 5 -10.04 -5.98 7.25
CA GLY A 5 -9.60 -5.55 8.58
C GLY A 5 -8.16 -5.89 8.96
N ASP A 6 -7.27 -6.13 7.98
CA ASP A 6 -5.86 -6.40 8.27
C ASP A 6 -5.16 -5.17 8.86
N ALA A 7 -4.92 -5.20 10.17
CA ALA A 7 -4.32 -4.10 10.92
C ALA A 7 -2.89 -3.72 10.50
N ARG A 8 -2.22 -4.56 9.69
CA ARG A 8 -0.88 -4.27 9.16
C ARG A 8 -0.93 -3.27 7.99
N ILE A 9 -2.10 -3.07 7.39
CA ILE A 9 -2.27 -2.20 6.23
C ILE A 9 -2.60 -0.79 6.72
N ILE A 10 -1.68 0.14 6.54
CA ILE A 10 -1.86 1.55 6.93
C ILE A 10 -2.91 2.23 6.03
N ALA A 11 -2.82 1.95 4.72
CA ALA A 11 -3.71 2.44 3.69
C ALA A 11 -3.64 1.52 2.46
N HIS A 12 -4.72 1.46 1.68
CA HIS A 12 -4.72 0.77 0.40
C HIS A 12 -5.76 1.36 -0.54
N THR A 13 -5.52 1.26 -1.85
CA THR A 13 -6.55 1.48 -2.87
C THR A 13 -7.36 0.20 -3.07
N LYS A 14 -8.40 0.26 -3.90
CA LYS A 14 -9.01 -0.94 -4.49
C LYS A 14 -8.06 -1.56 -5.52
N ILE A 15 -8.34 -2.80 -5.89
CA ILE A 15 -7.78 -3.41 -7.10
C ILE A 15 -8.53 -2.79 -8.28
N ILE A 16 -7.78 -2.29 -9.26
CA ILE A 16 -8.31 -1.65 -10.46
C ILE A 16 -7.93 -2.44 -11.70
N GLY A 17 -8.80 -2.41 -12.71
CA GLY A 17 -8.56 -2.95 -14.04
C GLY A 17 -8.03 -1.90 -15.02
N ALA A 18 -7.94 -2.29 -16.30
CA ALA A 18 -7.48 -1.39 -17.35
C ALA A 18 -8.47 -0.22 -17.55
N GLY A 19 -7.93 1.02 -17.59
CA GLY A 19 -8.72 2.25 -17.79
C GLY A 19 -9.34 2.83 -16.52
N GLU A 20 -9.31 2.10 -15.40
CA GLU A 20 -9.82 2.57 -14.12
C GLU A 20 -8.76 3.38 -13.34
N LYS A 21 -9.22 4.17 -12.37
CA LYS A 21 -8.38 4.93 -11.46
C LYS A 21 -8.98 4.90 -10.06
N ASP A 22 -8.11 4.92 -9.05
CA ASP A 22 -8.49 5.05 -7.65
C ASP A 22 -7.41 5.83 -6.90
N SER A 23 -7.75 6.37 -5.74
CA SER A 23 -6.84 7.14 -4.89
C SER A 23 -7.14 6.91 -3.42
N VAL A 24 -6.11 6.91 -2.58
CA VAL A 24 -6.25 6.82 -1.12
C VAL A 24 -5.49 7.97 -0.46
N THR A 25 -6.06 8.51 0.62
CA THR A 25 -5.41 9.48 1.50
C THR A 25 -5.42 8.91 2.91
N PHE A 26 -4.34 9.09 3.65
CA PHE A 26 -4.20 8.60 5.02
C PHE A 26 -3.39 9.58 5.86
N ASP A 27 -3.58 9.51 7.18
CA ASP A 27 -2.87 10.38 8.11
C ASP A 27 -1.38 10.04 8.14
N VAL A 28 -0.53 11.03 7.83
CA VAL A 28 0.94 10.88 7.89
C VAL A 28 1.40 10.53 9.31
N ALA A 29 0.64 10.91 10.34
CA ALA A 29 0.90 10.52 11.73
C ALA A 29 0.91 9.00 11.98
N LYS A 30 0.43 8.19 11.03
CA LYS A 30 0.54 6.72 11.07
C LYS A 30 1.93 6.22 10.66
N LEU A 31 2.78 7.09 10.12
CA LEU A 31 4.17 6.79 9.78
C LEU A 31 5.09 7.31 10.88
N THR A 32 6.02 6.48 11.29
CA THR A 32 7.08 6.80 12.25
C THR A 32 8.37 7.07 11.50
N ALA A 33 9.02 8.20 11.77
CA ALA A 33 10.30 8.52 11.16
C ALA A 33 11.36 7.47 11.53
N GLY A 34 12.12 7.01 10.54
CA GLY A 34 13.14 5.95 10.71
C GLY A 34 12.60 4.51 10.64
N GLU A 35 11.28 4.32 10.65
CA GLU A 35 10.68 3.00 10.43
C GLU A 35 10.66 2.64 8.94
N SER A 36 10.78 1.35 8.63
CA SER A 36 10.80 0.86 7.25
C SER A 36 9.39 0.50 6.78
N TYR A 37 8.84 1.29 5.86
CA TYR A 37 7.55 1.00 5.23
C TYR A 37 7.71 0.58 3.77
N GLU A 38 6.79 -0.24 3.29
CA GLU A 38 6.76 -0.75 1.91
C GLU A 38 5.38 -0.47 1.29
N PHE A 39 5.37 -0.04 0.03
CA PHE A 39 4.19 -0.10 -0.82
C PHE A 39 4.36 -1.28 -1.79
N PHE A 40 3.29 -2.00 -2.09
CA PHE A 40 3.32 -3.10 -3.05
C PHE A 40 1.93 -3.40 -3.63
N CYS A 41 1.89 -4.10 -4.77
CA CYS A 41 0.65 -4.65 -5.32
C CYS A 41 0.39 -6.05 -4.76
N SER A 42 -0.75 -6.25 -4.09
CA SER A 42 -1.10 -7.53 -3.45
C SER A 42 -1.76 -8.54 -4.39
N PHE A 43 -1.93 -8.21 -5.68
CA PHE A 43 -2.43 -9.16 -6.66
C PHE A 43 -1.47 -10.37 -6.74
N PRO A 44 -1.96 -11.61 -6.76
CA PRO A 44 -1.11 -12.80 -6.70
C PRO A 44 0.08 -12.76 -7.67
N GLY A 45 1.31 -12.79 -7.13
CA GLY A 45 2.57 -12.78 -7.90
C GLY A 45 3.13 -11.39 -8.25
N HIS A 46 2.35 -10.32 -8.14
CA HIS A 46 2.79 -8.99 -8.60
C HIS A 46 3.80 -8.32 -7.66
N ASN A 47 3.77 -8.64 -6.36
CA ASN A 47 4.69 -8.08 -5.36
C ASN A 47 6.17 -8.44 -5.59
N SER A 48 6.47 -9.40 -6.48
CA SER A 48 7.84 -9.72 -6.88
C SER A 48 8.52 -8.53 -7.58
N MET A 49 7.76 -7.80 -8.38
CA MET A 49 8.22 -6.66 -9.19
C MET A 49 7.59 -5.33 -8.77
N MET A 50 6.34 -5.35 -8.31
CA MET A 50 5.58 -4.17 -7.93
C MET A 50 5.66 -3.94 -6.42
N LYS A 51 6.82 -3.43 -5.98
CA LYS A 51 7.07 -3.04 -4.59
C LYS A 51 8.10 -1.92 -4.49
N GLY A 52 8.13 -1.22 -3.36
CA GLY A 52 9.15 -0.21 -3.08
C GLY A 52 9.02 0.37 -1.68
N ALA A 53 10.04 1.14 -1.26
CA ALA A 53 10.06 1.75 0.06
C ALA A 53 9.22 3.03 0.11
N VAL A 54 8.52 3.24 1.23
CA VAL A 54 7.96 4.53 1.64
C VAL A 54 8.81 5.04 2.79
N VAL A 55 9.45 6.19 2.61
CA VAL A 55 10.35 6.77 3.63
C VAL A 55 9.82 8.12 4.06
N LEU A 56 9.54 8.25 5.35
CA LEU A 56 9.24 9.53 5.97
C LEU A 56 10.56 10.29 6.19
N LYS A 57 10.68 11.49 5.62
CA LYS A 57 11.85 12.38 5.70
C LYS A 57 11.43 13.78 6.12
#